data_AF-A0A1I4GSH8-F1
#
_entry.id   AF-A0A1I4GSH8-F1
#
_cell.length_a   1.000
_cell.length_b   1.000
_cell.length_c   1.000
_cell.angle_alpha   90.00
_cell.angle_beta   90.00
_cell.angle_gamma   90.00
#
_symmetry.space_group_name_H-M   'P 1'
#
loop_
_entity.id
_entity.type
_entity.pdbx_description
1 polymer ?
#
loop_
_entity_poly.entity_id
_entity_poly.type
_entity_poly.pdbx_seq_one_letter_code
_entity_poly.pdbx_strand_id
1 'polypeptide(L)'
;MKKTKFSVTIDEKGKLFLELSSGATVRIFESNNSRFALKKGEIFFLTKKSQIIMIAADKTLIPKLEFDKVIVLDPKTYEIDTPYLEAFLLEKAQEASMKLAVVPERIKLPSNIYNICSKAADEFLPSLEAFGFKLAKKKAFSAKAQHRWKKAISDIPFHIKHEGTSGTVIWQKSTEMRLLAGAKMLPNDAAPKRADGTLGFAAKFTLNLREENKEKFDPETWTTTEDIILRSVNELGHFLYFAGTNSWLEMFDDEGRSIHELTVVN
;
A
#
# COMPACT_ATOMS: atom_id res chain seq x y z
N MET A 1 25.39 14.11 -6.62
CA MET A 1 24.34 14.12 -5.57
C MET A 1 24.69 15.19 -4.54
N LYS A 2 23.77 16.12 -4.27
CA LYS A 2 23.90 17.10 -3.17
C LYS A 2 23.85 16.30 -1.86
N LYS A 3 24.86 16.44 -1.00
CA LYS A 3 24.92 15.75 0.29
C LYS A 3 24.22 16.62 1.33
N THR A 4 23.16 16.11 1.95
CA THR A 4 22.50 16.77 3.08
C THR A 4 23.06 16.22 4.38
N LYS A 5 23.41 17.10 5.33
CA LYS A 5 23.85 16.73 6.68
C LYS A 5 22.92 17.36 7.70
N PHE A 6 22.54 16.57 8.70
CA PHE A 6 21.78 17.01 9.87
C PHE A 6 22.11 16.09 11.04
N SER A 7 21.98 16.62 12.25
CA SER A 7 22.09 15.85 13.48
C SER A 7 20.70 15.43 13.93
N VAL A 8 20.58 14.23 14.53
CA VAL A 8 19.31 13.70 15.03
C VAL A 8 19.48 13.34 16.49
N THR A 9 18.61 13.86 17.34
CA THR A 9 18.47 13.48 18.74
C THR A 9 17.08 12.86 18.94
N ILE A 10 17.02 11.76 19.67
CA ILE A 10 15.78 11.07 20.02
C ILE A 10 15.58 11.18 21.52
N ASP A 11 14.44 11.68 21.98
CA ASP A 11 14.12 11.69 23.41
C ASP A 11 13.53 10.36 23.89
N GLU A 12 13.39 10.21 25.22
CA GLU A 12 12.84 9.00 25.86
C GLU A 12 11.41 8.65 25.42
N LYS A 13 10.70 9.59 24.79
CA LYS A 13 9.33 9.43 24.27
C LYS A 13 9.30 9.22 22.75
N GLY A 14 10.46 8.98 22.14
CA GLY A 14 10.61 8.76 20.70
C GLY A 14 10.40 10.02 19.85
N LYS A 15 10.42 11.22 20.44
CA LYS A 15 10.38 12.46 19.67
C LYS A 15 11.73 12.70 19.03
N LEU A 16 11.70 13.04 17.74
CA LEU A 16 12.89 13.35 16.97
C LEU A 16 13.10 14.85 16.98
N PHE A 17 14.33 15.26 17.26
CA PHE A 17 14.81 16.61 17.08
C PHE A 17 15.94 16.57 16.05
N LEU A 18 15.74 17.29 14.94
CA LEU A 18 16.72 17.42 13.87
C LEU A 18 17.30 18.82 13.92
N GLU A 19 18.61 18.91 13.81
CA GLU A 19 19.34 20.16 13.63
C GLU A 19 19.98 20.17 12.24
N LEU A 20 19.60 21.14 11.42
CA LEU A 20 20.04 21.29 10.03
C LEU A 20 21.36 22.06 9.96
N SER A 21 22.00 22.07 8.78
CA SER A 21 23.31 22.70 8.59
C SER A 21 23.27 24.22 8.77
N SER A 22 22.13 24.85 8.50
CA SER A 22 21.85 26.27 8.76
C SER A 22 21.53 26.59 10.22
N GLY A 23 21.44 25.58 11.10
CA GLY A 23 20.95 25.72 12.46
C GLY A 23 19.42 25.78 12.57
N ALA A 24 18.68 25.66 11.45
CA ALA A 24 17.24 25.46 11.50
C ALA A 24 16.92 24.13 12.19
N THR A 25 15.80 24.07 12.90
CA THR A 25 15.43 22.88 13.68
C THR A 25 14.10 22.30 13.24
N VAL A 26 13.98 20.97 13.32
CA VAL A 26 12.75 20.25 13.02
C VAL A 26 12.43 19.31 14.16
N ARG A 27 11.19 19.35 14.65
CA ARG A 27 10.65 18.45 15.67
C ARG A 27 9.64 17.52 15.04
N ILE A 28 9.77 16.21 15.25
CA ILE A 28 8.84 15.20 14.75
C ILE A 28 8.35 14.38 15.94
N PHE A 29 7.04 14.30 16.13
CA PHE A 29 6.46 13.55 17.25
C PHE A 29 5.05 13.05 16.93
N GLU A 30 4.65 11.99 17.62
CA GLU A 30 3.28 11.47 17.55
C GLU A 30 2.31 12.39 18.28
N SER A 31 1.22 12.73 17.62
CA SER A 31 0.11 13.48 18.21
C SER A 31 -1.12 13.32 17.32
N ASN A 32 -2.27 13.18 17.95
CA ASN A 32 -3.58 13.04 17.32
C ASN A 32 -4.52 14.21 17.64
N ASN A 33 -3.99 15.30 18.22
CA ASN A 33 -4.77 16.47 18.62
C ASN A 33 -3.96 17.77 18.46
N SER A 34 -4.67 18.89 18.40
CA SER A 34 -4.12 20.23 18.13
C SER A 34 -3.43 20.90 19.35
N ARG A 35 -3.28 20.19 20.48
CA ARG A 35 -2.71 20.75 21.72
C ARG A 35 -1.18 20.75 21.75
N PHE A 36 -0.52 20.48 20.63
CA PHE A 36 0.93 20.53 20.54
C PHE A 36 1.47 21.96 20.67
N ALA A 37 2.71 22.07 21.15
CA ALA A 37 3.41 23.34 21.30
C ALA A 37 3.91 23.86 19.95
N LEU A 38 3.53 25.11 19.64
CA LEU A 38 3.95 25.87 18.46
C LEU A 38 4.36 27.26 18.92
N LYS A 39 5.61 27.65 18.65
CA LYS A 39 6.16 28.98 18.95
C LYS A 39 5.85 29.94 17.80
N LYS A 40 5.90 31.24 18.08
CA LYS A 40 5.72 32.27 17.05
C LYS A 40 6.81 32.15 15.98
N GLY A 41 6.39 32.05 14.72
CA GLY A 41 7.29 31.94 13.57
C GLY A 41 7.55 30.50 13.09
N GLU A 42 7.14 29.49 13.85
CA GLU A 42 7.22 28.08 13.43
C GLU A 42 6.11 27.71 12.46
N ILE A 43 6.40 26.76 11.57
CA ILE A 43 5.44 26.14 10.65
C ILE A 43 5.24 24.69 11.09
N PHE A 44 4.01 24.20 11.07
CA PHE A 44 3.73 22.79 11.31
C PHE A 44 3.18 22.08 10.08
N PHE A 45 3.44 20.77 10.04
CA PHE A 45 2.86 19.84 9.09
C PHE A 45 2.10 18.78 9.88
N LEU A 46 0.86 18.53 9.48
CA LEU A 46 0.10 17.38 9.98
C LEU A 46 0.21 16.25 8.98
N THR A 47 0.42 15.03 9.49
CA THR A 47 0.53 13.85 8.65
C THR A 47 -0.42 12.75 9.10
N LYS A 48 -0.93 11.97 8.14
CA LYS A 48 -1.67 10.72 8.38
C LYS A 48 -1.05 9.63 7.53
N LYS A 49 -0.64 8.51 8.13
CA LYS A 49 0.05 7.41 7.46
C LYS A 49 1.28 7.89 6.64
N SER A 50 2.05 8.81 7.22
CA SER A 50 3.21 9.50 6.62
C SER A 50 2.92 10.38 5.39
N GLN A 51 1.67 10.63 5.04
CA GLN A 51 1.30 11.61 4.03
C GLN A 51 1.07 12.97 4.71
N ILE A 52 1.70 14.03 4.21
CA ILE A 52 1.39 15.40 4.63
C ILE A 52 -0.01 15.77 4.12
N ILE A 53 -0.87 16.16 5.05
CA ILE A 53 -2.29 16.51 4.80
C ILE A 53 -2.63 17.96 5.16
N MET A 54 -1.76 18.65 5.88
CA MET A 54 -1.88 20.08 6.20
C MET A 54 -0.50 20.69 6.42
N ILE A 55 -0.33 21.93 5.99
CA ILE A 55 0.83 22.78 6.25
C ILE A 55 0.26 24.12 6.70
N ALA A 56 0.66 24.62 7.87
CA ALA A 56 0.21 25.93 8.34
C ALA A 56 1.14 26.50 9.42
N ALA A 57 1.06 27.81 9.65
CA ALA A 57 1.69 28.47 10.79
C ALA A 57 0.70 28.79 11.93
N ASP A 58 -0.61 28.64 11.70
CA ASP A 58 -1.66 28.92 12.68
C ASP A 58 -2.48 27.68 13.02
N LYS A 59 -2.49 27.31 14.31
CA LYS A 59 -3.25 26.16 14.83
C LYS A 59 -4.76 26.38 14.80
N THR A 60 -5.23 27.63 14.77
CA THR A 60 -6.67 27.93 14.71
C THR A 60 -7.30 27.48 13.39
N LEU A 61 -6.48 27.33 12.35
CA LEU A 61 -6.89 26.85 11.03
C LEU A 61 -7.07 25.32 10.98
N ILE A 62 -6.71 24.57 12.02
CA ILE A 62 -6.82 23.10 12.01
C ILE A 62 -8.31 22.74 12.06
N PRO A 63 -8.89 22.15 10.99
CA PRO A 63 -10.28 21.74 11.00
C PRO A 63 -10.44 20.45 11.82
N LYS A 64 -11.65 19.87 11.85
CA LYS A 64 -11.83 18.49 12.33
C LYS A 64 -11.13 17.52 11.37
N LEU A 65 -9.86 17.27 11.62
CA LEU A 65 -8.97 16.47 10.79
C LEU A 65 -8.29 15.40 11.63
N GLU A 66 -8.27 14.17 11.13
CA GLU A 66 -7.47 13.10 11.74
C GLU A 66 -6.03 13.11 11.24
N PHE A 67 -5.08 13.08 12.17
CA PHE A 67 -3.65 12.94 11.92
C PHE A 67 -3.01 12.08 13.02
N ASP A 68 -1.81 11.55 12.75
CA ASP A 68 -1.07 10.68 13.68
C ASP A 68 0.29 11.25 14.08
N LYS A 69 0.90 12.11 13.26
CA LYS A 69 2.16 12.78 13.55
C LYS A 69 2.12 14.26 13.22
N VAL A 70 2.91 15.02 13.98
CA VAL A 70 3.13 16.45 13.79
C VAL A 70 4.62 16.67 13.55
N ILE A 71 4.91 17.46 12.53
CA ILE A 71 6.25 17.96 12.22
C ILE A 71 6.21 19.46 12.49
N VAL A 72 7.15 20.00 13.24
CA VAL A 72 7.28 21.45 13.46
C VAL A 72 8.65 21.91 12.99
N LEU A 73 8.67 22.83 12.04
CA LEU A 73 9.85 23.50 11.52
C LEU A 73 9.99 24.85 12.21
N ASP A 74 11.18 25.11 12.75
CA ASP A 74 11.61 26.46 13.14
C ASP A 74 12.51 27.02 12.04
N PRO A 75 11.97 27.91 11.18
CA PRO A 75 12.71 28.47 10.05
C PRO A 75 13.47 29.76 10.40
N LYS A 76 13.60 30.13 11.69
CA LYS A 76 14.10 31.44 12.09
C LYS A 76 15.49 31.79 11.53
N THR A 77 16.36 30.81 11.33
CA THR A 77 17.71 30.99 10.78
C THR A 77 17.73 31.35 9.30
N TYR A 78 16.63 31.17 8.57
CA TYR A 78 16.54 31.53 7.15
C TYR A 78 16.23 33.01 6.90
N GLU A 79 15.88 33.78 7.93
CA GLU A 79 15.47 35.18 7.82
C GLU A 79 14.30 35.40 6.83
N ILE A 80 13.37 34.44 6.76
CA ILE A 80 12.19 34.49 5.90
C ILE A 80 10.96 34.73 6.77
N ASP A 81 10.06 35.62 6.34
CA ASP A 81 8.76 35.74 6.99
C ASP A 81 7.96 34.44 6.82
N THR A 82 7.44 33.93 7.92
CA THR A 82 6.68 32.68 7.99
C THR A 82 5.57 32.56 6.94
N PRO A 83 4.75 33.60 6.66
CA PRO A 83 3.72 33.53 5.63
C PRO A 83 4.27 33.28 4.22
N TYR A 84 5.47 33.76 3.89
CA TYR A 84 6.08 33.51 2.58
C TYR A 84 6.59 32.07 2.44
N LEU A 85 7.20 31.52 3.49
CA LEU A 85 7.63 30.12 3.47
C LEU A 85 6.43 29.17 3.45
N GLU A 86 5.37 29.47 4.21
CA GLU A 86 4.11 28.74 4.17
C GLU A 86 3.49 28.76 2.76
N ALA A 87 3.36 29.94 2.15
CA ALA A 87 2.84 30.08 0.79
C ALA A 87 3.66 29.28 -0.24
N PHE A 88 4.99 29.33 -0.15
CA PHE A 88 5.88 28.56 -1.03
C PHE A 88 5.65 27.05 -0.90
N LEU A 89 5.50 26.53 0.32
CA LEU A 89 5.28 25.09 0.56
C LEU A 89 3.91 24.63 0.08
N LEU A 90 2.89 25.49 0.21
CA LEU A 90 1.56 25.24 -0.32
C LEU A 90 1.56 25.21 -1.85
N GLU A 91 2.29 26.11 -2.51
CA GLU A 91 2.48 26.11 -3.97
C GLU A 91 3.15 24.81 -4.43
N LYS A 92 4.23 24.37 -3.75
CA LYS A 92 4.89 23.08 -4.05
C LYS A 92 3.99 21.87 -3.82
N ALA A 93 3.15 21.87 -2.78
CA ALA A 93 2.18 20.82 -2.57
C ALA A 93 1.12 20.79 -3.70
N GLN A 94 0.68 21.95 -4.18
CA GLN A 94 -0.25 22.06 -5.32
C GLN A 94 0.38 21.58 -6.63
N GLU A 95 1.61 21.98 -6.94
CA GLU A 95 2.38 21.47 -8.08
C GLU A 95 2.50 19.93 -8.03
N ALA A 96 2.70 19.38 -6.82
CA ALA A 96 2.75 17.93 -6.58
C ALA A 96 1.36 17.26 -6.57
N SER A 97 0.28 17.99 -6.92
CA SER A 97 -1.10 17.50 -6.94
C SER A 97 -1.57 16.90 -5.60
N MET A 98 -1.05 17.41 -4.49
CA MET A 98 -1.45 16.99 -3.15
C MET A 98 -2.80 17.61 -2.77
N LYS A 99 -3.63 16.85 -2.06
CA LYS A 99 -4.87 17.35 -1.45
C LYS A 99 -4.59 17.72 0.00
N LEU A 100 -4.47 19.01 0.29
CA LEU A 100 -4.35 19.53 1.65
C LEU A 100 -5.73 19.89 2.20
N ALA A 101 -5.93 19.71 3.50
CA ALA A 101 -7.22 19.93 4.16
C ALA A 101 -7.62 21.41 4.22
N VAL A 102 -6.63 22.30 4.29
CA VAL A 102 -6.81 23.76 4.31
C VAL A 102 -5.71 24.36 3.45
N VAL A 103 -6.10 25.31 2.61
CA VAL A 103 -5.19 26.13 1.82
C VAL A 103 -5.55 27.58 2.12
N PRO A 104 -4.71 28.30 2.90
CA PRO A 104 -4.84 29.74 3.11
C PRO A 104 -4.91 30.52 1.79
N GLU A 105 -5.34 31.78 1.88
CA GLU A 105 -5.41 32.67 0.72
C GLU A 105 -4.03 32.83 0.06
N ARG A 106 -4.00 32.84 -1.27
CA ARG A 106 -2.74 32.88 -2.04
C ARG A 106 -2.04 34.22 -1.83
N ILE A 107 -0.87 34.17 -1.20
CA ILE A 107 0.06 35.29 -1.16
C ILE A 107 0.93 35.25 -2.42
N LYS A 108 1.00 36.35 -3.17
CA LYS A 108 1.91 36.47 -4.32
C LYS A 108 3.35 36.56 -3.82
N LEU A 109 4.19 35.60 -4.21
CA LEU A 109 5.61 35.58 -3.85
C LEU A 109 6.44 36.43 -4.83
N PRO A 110 7.18 37.45 -4.34
CA PRO A 110 8.18 38.13 -5.14
C PRO A 110 9.33 37.17 -5.54
N SER A 111 9.91 37.36 -6.72
CA SER A 111 10.94 36.45 -7.27
C SER A 111 12.19 36.32 -6.39
N ASN A 112 12.58 37.38 -5.69
CA ASN A 112 13.70 37.35 -4.75
C ASN A 112 13.40 36.49 -3.52
N ILE A 113 12.17 36.56 -2.97
CA ILE A 113 11.75 35.75 -1.82
C ILE A 113 11.58 34.28 -2.22
N TYR A 114 11.06 34.01 -3.42
CA TYR A 114 10.92 32.64 -3.94
C TYR A 114 12.25 31.87 -3.90
N ASN A 115 13.34 32.50 -4.34
CA ASN A 115 14.67 31.89 -4.34
C ASN A 115 15.18 31.58 -2.94
N ILE A 116 14.85 32.42 -1.94
CA ILE A 116 15.24 32.20 -0.54
C ILE A 116 14.44 31.03 0.03
N CYS A 117 13.10 31.01 -0.19
CA CYS A 117 12.25 29.89 0.21
C CYS A 117 12.68 28.57 -0.44
N SER A 118 13.05 28.59 -1.72
CA SER A 118 13.54 27.40 -2.43
C SER A 118 14.84 26.87 -1.83
N LYS A 119 15.77 27.75 -1.45
CA LYS A 119 17.03 27.34 -0.79
C LYS A 119 16.78 26.73 0.58
N ALA A 120 15.86 27.31 1.36
CA ALA A 120 15.47 26.76 2.66
C ALA A 120 14.82 25.37 2.50
N ALA A 121 13.86 25.23 1.56
CA ALA A 121 13.19 23.97 1.28
C ALA A 121 14.16 22.88 0.79
N ASP A 122 15.12 23.24 -0.06
CA ASP A 122 16.20 22.36 -0.52
C ASP A 122 17.05 21.78 0.63
N GLU A 123 17.08 22.45 1.78
CA GLU A 123 17.82 21.99 2.96
C GLU A 123 16.98 21.04 3.81
N PHE A 124 15.77 21.44 4.20
CA PHE A 124 14.98 20.66 5.16
C PHE A 124 14.14 19.55 4.52
N LEU A 125 13.64 19.69 3.28
CA LEU A 125 12.80 18.66 2.67
C LEU A 125 13.50 17.30 2.52
N PRO A 126 14.80 17.22 2.15
CA PRO A 126 15.51 15.95 2.13
C PRO A 126 15.61 15.27 3.51
N SER A 127 15.72 16.07 4.59
CA SER A 127 15.70 15.51 5.96
C SER A 127 14.34 14.92 6.31
N LEU A 128 13.24 15.58 5.91
CA LEU A 128 11.89 15.04 6.10
C LEU A 128 11.68 13.75 5.28
N GLU A 129 12.20 13.72 4.06
CA GLU A 129 12.14 12.56 3.18
C GLU A 129 12.86 11.34 3.78
N ALA A 130 14.01 11.56 4.45
CA ALA A 130 14.74 10.50 5.15
C ALA A 130 13.91 9.83 6.26
N PHE A 131 12.95 10.55 6.86
CA PHE A 131 12.00 10.03 7.84
C PHE A 131 10.66 9.60 7.24
N GLY A 132 10.58 9.52 5.90
CA GLY A 132 9.41 9.02 5.18
C GLY A 132 8.32 10.05 4.92
N PHE A 133 8.59 11.34 5.15
CA PHE A 133 7.65 12.43 4.88
C PHE A 133 8.03 13.14 3.59
N LYS A 134 7.23 12.95 2.54
CA LYS A 134 7.48 13.56 1.23
C LYS A 134 6.45 14.63 0.93
N LEU A 135 6.90 15.75 0.38
CA LEU A 135 6.04 16.75 -0.25
C LEU A 135 5.64 16.28 -1.67
N ALA A 136 5.06 15.10 -1.73
CA ALA A 136 4.59 14.47 -2.93
C ALA A 136 3.31 13.70 -2.64
N LYS A 137 2.48 13.49 -3.66
CA LYS A 137 1.33 12.60 -3.54
C LYS A 137 1.81 11.16 -3.32
N LYS A 138 1.58 10.60 -2.14
CA LYS A 138 1.73 9.15 -1.92
C LYS A 138 0.77 8.43 -2.85
N LYS A 139 1.31 7.51 -3.67
CA LYS A 139 0.47 6.62 -4.47
C LYS A 139 -0.47 5.89 -3.51
N ALA A 140 -1.76 5.90 -3.81
CA ALA A 140 -2.71 5.08 -3.07
C ALA A 140 -2.35 3.63 -3.34
N PHE A 141 -1.84 2.93 -2.32
CA PHE A 141 -1.72 1.49 -2.37
C PHE A 141 -3.11 0.91 -2.08
N SER A 142 -3.60 0.05 -2.97
CA SER A 142 -4.75 -0.78 -2.67
C SER A 142 -4.41 -1.63 -1.45
N ALA A 143 -5.25 -1.63 -0.43
CA ALA A 143 -5.06 -2.48 0.75
C ALA A 143 -5.13 -3.98 0.41
N LYS A 144 -5.69 -4.32 -0.76
CA LYS A 144 -5.66 -5.67 -1.32
C LYS A 144 -4.44 -5.83 -2.23
N ALA A 145 -3.62 -6.84 -1.94
CA ALA A 145 -2.59 -7.32 -2.83
C ALA A 145 -3.19 -7.49 -4.24
N GLN A 146 -2.59 -6.83 -5.22
CA GLN A 146 -2.93 -7.03 -6.62
C GLN A 146 -1.94 -8.01 -7.20
N HIS A 147 -2.41 -8.96 -8.00
CA HIS A 147 -1.56 -9.93 -8.68
C HIS A 147 -1.55 -9.60 -10.16
N ARG A 148 -0.37 -9.60 -10.77
CA ARG A 148 -0.21 -9.35 -12.20
C ARG A 148 0.53 -10.49 -12.86
N TRP A 149 -0.13 -11.08 -13.86
CA TRP A 149 0.51 -12.04 -14.76
C TRP A 149 1.69 -11.39 -15.50
N LYS A 150 2.79 -12.14 -15.64
CA LYS A 150 3.94 -11.78 -16.47
C LYS A 150 4.36 -13.02 -17.25
N LYS A 151 4.94 -12.82 -18.44
CA LYS A 151 5.39 -13.93 -19.30
C LYS A 151 6.32 -14.91 -18.59
N ALA A 152 7.22 -14.45 -17.73
CA ALA A 152 8.13 -15.33 -16.98
C ALA A 152 7.40 -16.34 -16.06
N ILE A 153 6.16 -16.08 -15.68
CA ILE A 153 5.37 -16.97 -14.82
C ILE A 153 4.68 -18.08 -15.62
N SER A 154 4.49 -17.93 -16.94
CA SER A 154 3.80 -18.94 -17.75
C SER A 154 4.58 -20.24 -17.91
N ASP A 155 5.88 -20.20 -17.60
CA ASP A 155 6.79 -21.34 -17.72
C ASP A 155 7.01 -22.05 -16.38
N ILE A 156 6.39 -21.55 -15.29
CA ILE A 156 6.56 -22.09 -13.94
C ILE A 156 5.36 -22.99 -13.60
N PRO A 157 5.57 -24.30 -13.37
CA PRO A 157 4.55 -25.14 -12.77
C PRO A 157 4.42 -24.83 -11.28
N PHE A 158 3.18 -24.69 -10.82
CA PHE A 158 2.86 -24.54 -9.40
C PHE A 158 2.14 -25.78 -8.90
N HIS A 159 2.59 -26.30 -7.77
CA HIS A 159 2.04 -27.47 -7.11
C HIS A 159 1.13 -27.06 -5.96
N ILE A 160 -0.02 -27.73 -5.89
CA ILE A 160 -1.04 -27.54 -4.87
C ILE A 160 -1.08 -28.80 -4.03
N LYS A 161 -1.11 -28.61 -2.71
CA LYS A 161 -1.38 -29.68 -1.75
C LYS A 161 -2.14 -29.10 -0.56
N HIS A 162 -3.45 -29.24 -0.57
CA HIS A 162 -4.34 -28.62 0.42
C HIS A 162 -5.50 -29.54 0.78
N GLU A 163 -5.73 -29.82 2.06
CA GLU A 163 -6.87 -30.61 2.57
C GLU A 163 -7.19 -31.89 1.76
N GLY A 164 -6.17 -32.68 1.42
CA GLY A 164 -6.34 -33.94 0.67
C GLY A 164 -6.53 -33.76 -0.84
N THR A 165 -6.53 -32.52 -1.34
CA THR A 165 -6.42 -32.19 -2.77
C THR A 165 -4.97 -32.05 -3.19
N SER A 166 -4.73 -32.27 -4.48
CA SER A 166 -3.41 -32.04 -5.08
C SER A 166 -3.53 -31.73 -6.56
N GLY A 167 -2.58 -31.00 -7.11
CA GLY A 167 -2.54 -30.76 -8.54
C GLY A 167 -1.36 -29.92 -8.96
N THR A 168 -1.08 -29.91 -10.25
CA THR A 168 -0.09 -29.01 -10.84
C THR A 168 -0.81 -28.05 -11.77
N VAL A 169 -0.56 -26.75 -11.62
CA VAL A 169 -1.19 -25.69 -12.40
C VAL A 169 -0.15 -24.80 -13.04
N ILE A 170 -0.44 -24.33 -14.25
CA ILE A 170 0.38 -23.36 -14.98
C ILE A 170 -0.47 -22.12 -15.25
N TRP A 171 0.02 -20.93 -14.90
CA TRP A 171 -0.64 -19.67 -15.23
C TRP A 171 -0.24 -19.21 -16.65
N GLN A 172 -0.85 -19.82 -17.66
CA GLN A 172 -0.43 -19.71 -19.06
C GLN A 172 -0.65 -18.32 -19.66
N LYS A 173 -1.78 -17.67 -19.32
CA LYS A 173 -2.12 -16.30 -19.72
C LYS A 173 -2.83 -15.59 -18.58
N SER A 174 -2.96 -14.27 -18.65
CA SER A 174 -3.63 -13.47 -17.61
C SER A 174 -5.01 -13.96 -17.19
N THR A 175 -5.73 -14.66 -18.07
CA THR A 175 -7.08 -15.21 -17.84
C THR A 175 -7.15 -16.74 -18.01
N GLU A 176 -6.02 -17.44 -18.02
CA GLU A 176 -5.96 -18.90 -18.25
C GLU A 176 -5.00 -19.56 -17.25
N MET A 177 -5.58 -20.24 -16.27
CA MET A 177 -4.93 -21.20 -15.38
C MET A 177 -5.18 -22.60 -15.93
N ARG A 178 -4.14 -23.30 -16.36
CA ARG A 178 -4.23 -24.68 -16.82
C ARG A 178 -3.90 -25.62 -15.67
N LEU A 179 -4.92 -26.28 -15.12
CA LEU A 179 -4.75 -27.40 -14.21
C LEU A 179 -4.42 -28.64 -15.03
N LEU A 180 -3.29 -29.28 -14.75
CA LEU A 180 -2.88 -30.50 -15.45
C LEU A 180 -3.74 -31.70 -15.00
N ALA A 181 -3.90 -32.67 -15.89
CA ALA A 181 -4.52 -33.96 -15.61
C ALA A 181 -3.84 -34.67 -14.41
N GLY A 182 -4.59 -35.48 -13.70
CA GLY A 182 -4.15 -36.17 -12.49
C GLY A 182 -4.31 -35.35 -11.20
N ALA A 183 -5.00 -34.21 -11.26
CA ALA A 183 -5.30 -33.41 -10.08
C ALA A 183 -6.41 -34.05 -9.25
N LYS A 184 -6.17 -34.18 -7.95
CA LYS A 184 -7.12 -34.72 -6.97
C LYS A 184 -7.95 -33.59 -6.36
N MET A 185 -9.25 -33.75 -6.37
CA MET A 185 -10.23 -32.77 -5.88
C MET A 185 -10.93 -33.27 -4.61
N LEU A 186 -11.52 -32.34 -3.86
CA LEU A 186 -12.46 -32.70 -2.80
C LEU A 186 -13.74 -33.26 -3.40
N PRO A 187 -14.28 -34.36 -2.87
CA PRO A 187 -15.59 -34.87 -3.27
C PRO A 187 -16.75 -33.88 -3.11
N ASN A 188 -17.81 -34.03 -3.91
CA ASN A 188 -18.97 -33.11 -3.86
C ASN A 188 -19.73 -33.14 -2.52
N ASP A 189 -19.67 -34.24 -1.77
CA ASP A 189 -20.30 -34.37 -0.44
C ASP A 189 -19.51 -33.62 0.66
N ALA A 190 -18.24 -33.31 0.42
CA ALA A 190 -17.42 -32.43 1.26
C ALA A 190 -17.75 -30.94 1.09
N ALA A 191 -18.70 -30.59 0.20
CA ALA A 191 -19.10 -29.21 -0.02
C ALA A 191 -19.61 -28.54 1.28
N PRO A 192 -19.10 -27.34 1.64
CA PRO A 192 -19.48 -26.67 2.87
C PRO A 192 -20.96 -26.27 2.84
N LYS A 193 -21.68 -26.67 3.90
CA LYS A 193 -23.10 -26.35 4.11
C LYS A 193 -23.24 -25.18 5.08
N ARG A 194 -24.30 -24.40 4.89
CA ARG A 194 -24.73 -23.39 5.86
C ARG A 194 -25.35 -24.05 7.10
N ALA A 195 -25.60 -23.25 8.13
CA ALA A 195 -26.24 -23.71 9.38
C ALA A 195 -27.62 -24.35 9.15
N ASP A 196 -28.34 -23.94 8.09
CA ASP A 196 -29.63 -24.50 7.69
C ASP A 196 -29.52 -25.78 6.83
N GLY A 197 -28.31 -26.30 6.62
CA GLY A 197 -28.04 -27.47 5.78
C GLY A 197 -28.03 -27.20 4.27
N THR A 198 -28.32 -25.96 3.83
CA THR A 198 -28.30 -25.60 2.41
C THR A 198 -26.89 -25.29 1.91
N LEU A 199 -26.67 -25.43 0.60
CA LEU A 199 -25.38 -25.10 -0.01
C LEU A 199 -25.18 -23.58 -0.09
N GLY A 200 -23.99 -23.14 0.35
CA GLY A 200 -23.53 -21.77 0.20
C GLY A 200 -23.26 -21.39 -1.27
N PHE A 201 -23.02 -20.09 -1.52
CA PHE A 201 -22.73 -19.59 -2.87
C PHE A 201 -21.46 -20.24 -3.46
N ALA A 202 -20.39 -20.35 -2.68
CA ALA A 202 -19.13 -20.99 -3.09
C ALA A 202 -19.34 -22.46 -3.49
N ALA A 203 -20.14 -23.20 -2.73
CA ALA A 203 -20.48 -24.58 -3.03
C ALA A 203 -21.29 -24.70 -4.34
N LYS A 204 -22.34 -23.90 -4.51
CA LYS A 204 -23.15 -23.87 -5.73
C LYS A 204 -22.31 -23.50 -6.97
N PHE A 205 -21.44 -22.49 -6.85
CA PHE A 205 -20.54 -22.09 -7.93
C PHE A 205 -19.60 -23.22 -8.32
N THR A 206 -18.99 -23.90 -7.34
CA THR A 206 -18.09 -25.03 -7.58
C THR A 206 -18.79 -26.19 -8.30
N LEU A 207 -20.01 -26.53 -7.88
CA LEU A 207 -20.78 -27.61 -8.51
C LEU A 207 -21.12 -27.28 -9.97
N ASN A 208 -21.51 -26.05 -10.28
CA ASN A 208 -21.73 -25.61 -11.65
C ASN A 208 -20.45 -25.69 -12.49
N LEU A 209 -19.34 -25.20 -11.94
CA LEU A 209 -18.03 -25.23 -12.61
C LEU A 209 -17.56 -26.68 -12.89
N ARG A 210 -17.87 -27.62 -11.98
CA ARG A 210 -17.59 -29.05 -12.18
C ARG A 210 -18.53 -29.69 -13.20
N GLU A 211 -19.80 -29.33 -13.22
CA GLU A 211 -20.75 -29.81 -14.23
C GLU A 211 -20.30 -29.40 -15.65
N GLU A 212 -19.80 -28.18 -15.82
CA GLU A 212 -19.21 -27.70 -17.07
C GLU A 212 -17.98 -28.50 -17.52
N ASN A 213 -17.30 -29.19 -16.58
CA ASN A 213 -16.08 -29.96 -16.82
C ASN A 213 -16.25 -31.45 -16.49
N LYS A 214 -17.48 -31.97 -16.43
CA LYS A 214 -17.78 -33.33 -15.93
C LYS A 214 -17.12 -34.47 -16.70
N GLU A 215 -16.81 -34.24 -17.98
CA GLU A 215 -16.14 -35.23 -18.84
C GLU A 215 -14.63 -35.30 -18.58
N LYS A 216 -14.08 -34.36 -17.79
CA LYS A 216 -12.63 -34.18 -17.58
C LYS A 216 -12.16 -34.64 -16.20
N PHE A 217 -13.02 -35.30 -15.43
CA PHE A 217 -12.63 -35.94 -14.19
C PHE A 217 -13.47 -37.19 -13.93
N ASP A 218 -12.90 -38.11 -13.18
CA ASP A 218 -13.59 -39.31 -12.73
C ASP A 218 -14.34 -39.03 -11.41
N PRO A 219 -15.69 -39.15 -11.38
CA PRO A 219 -16.48 -38.88 -10.18
C PRO A 219 -16.33 -39.93 -9.08
N GLU A 220 -15.79 -41.12 -9.36
CA GLU A 220 -15.53 -42.13 -8.33
C GLU A 220 -14.23 -41.82 -7.58
N THR A 221 -13.18 -41.45 -8.31
CA THR A 221 -11.86 -41.16 -7.74
C THR A 221 -11.59 -39.68 -7.46
N TRP A 222 -12.47 -38.79 -7.91
CA TRP A 222 -12.34 -37.33 -7.83
C TRP A 222 -11.02 -36.81 -8.40
N THR A 223 -10.56 -37.41 -9.48
CA THR A 223 -9.28 -37.11 -10.13
C THR A 223 -9.51 -36.63 -11.56
N THR A 224 -8.85 -35.53 -11.96
CA THR A 224 -8.94 -35.03 -13.34
C THR A 224 -8.29 -36.01 -14.32
N THR A 225 -8.96 -36.28 -15.43
CA THR A 225 -8.49 -37.18 -16.50
C THR A 225 -7.86 -36.40 -17.65
N GLU A 226 -8.25 -35.13 -17.79
CA GLU A 226 -7.73 -34.20 -18.78
C GLU A 226 -7.33 -32.87 -18.12
N ASP A 227 -6.61 -32.05 -18.89
CA ASP A 227 -6.30 -30.70 -18.47
C ASP A 227 -7.55 -29.81 -18.47
N ILE A 228 -7.65 -28.97 -17.45
CA ILE A 228 -8.79 -28.07 -17.24
C ILE A 228 -8.31 -26.62 -17.28
N ILE A 229 -8.98 -25.80 -18.09
CA ILE A 229 -8.68 -24.37 -18.21
C ILE A 229 -9.67 -23.59 -17.35
N LEU A 230 -9.14 -22.90 -16.34
CA LEU A 230 -9.88 -22.05 -15.43
C LEU A 230 -9.44 -20.60 -15.57
N ARG A 231 -10.33 -19.65 -15.28
CA ARG A 231 -10.07 -18.23 -15.58
C ARG A 231 -9.21 -17.52 -14.56
N SER A 232 -9.11 -18.07 -13.35
CA SER A 232 -8.42 -17.42 -12.24
C SER A 232 -7.98 -18.40 -11.16
N VAL A 233 -7.06 -17.93 -10.30
CA VAL A 233 -6.66 -18.60 -9.06
C VAL A 233 -7.88 -18.92 -8.16
N ASN A 234 -8.89 -18.05 -8.14
CA ASN A 234 -10.11 -18.29 -7.36
C ASN A 234 -10.95 -19.43 -7.94
N GLU A 235 -11.11 -19.50 -9.27
CA GLU A 235 -11.80 -20.62 -9.91
C GLU A 235 -11.08 -21.93 -9.64
N LEU A 236 -9.74 -21.94 -9.64
CA LEU A 236 -8.96 -23.12 -9.28
C LEU A 236 -9.21 -23.57 -7.84
N GLY A 237 -9.21 -22.64 -6.88
CA GLY A 237 -9.51 -22.95 -5.49
C GLY A 237 -10.93 -23.45 -5.27
N HIS A 238 -11.91 -22.89 -5.98
CA HIS A 238 -13.27 -23.43 -6.02
C HIS A 238 -13.27 -24.84 -6.60
N PHE A 239 -12.71 -25.03 -7.78
CA PHE A 239 -12.72 -26.31 -8.49
C PHE A 239 -12.10 -27.45 -7.69
N LEU A 240 -10.96 -27.22 -7.04
CA LEU A 240 -10.25 -28.24 -6.26
C LEU A 240 -10.89 -28.47 -4.89
N TYR A 241 -11.15 -27.42 -4.10
CA TYR A 241 -11.48 -27.56 -2.67
C TYR A 241 -12.57 -26.61 -2.17
N PHE A 242 -13.51 -26.17 -3.01
CA PHE A 242 -14.64 -25.32 -2.63
C PHE A 242 -14.27 -23.93 -2.06
N ALA A 243 -13.07 -23.43 -2.37
CA ALA A 243 -12.48 -22.25 -1.75
C ALA A 243 -12.32 -22.40 -0.22
N GLY A 244 -12.39 -21.31 0.56
CA GLY A 244 -12.23 -21.36 2.02
C GLY A 244 -10.81 -21.03 2.53
N THR A 245 -9.82 -21.06 1.65
CA THR A 245 -8.46 -20.54 1.91
C THR A 245 -8.05 -19.50 0.86
N ASN A 246 -6.93 -18.82 1.09
CA ASN A 246 -6.31 -17.93 0.13
C ASN A 246 -5.48 -18.74 -0.88
N SER A 247 -6.09 -19.13 -2.00
CA SER A 247 -5.47 -19.97 -3.02
C SER A 247 -4.15 -19.43 -3.59
N TRP A 248 -3.90 -18.10 -3.52
CA TRP A 248 -2.61 -17.51 -3.90
C TRP A 248 -1.44 -17.99 -3.02
N LEU A 249 -1.72 -18.47 -1.81
CA LEU A 249 -0.75 -18.98 -0.85
C LEU A 249 -0.70 -20.52 -0.81
N GLU A 250 -1.45 -21.21 -1.66
CA GLU A 250 -1.56 -22.68 -1.68
C GLU A 250 -0.91 -23.29 -2.94
N MET A 251 -0.25 -22.46 -3.75
CA MET A 251 0.38 -22.82 -5.03
C MET A 251 1.86 -22.48 -4.96
N PHE A 252 2.72 -23.49 -4.99
CA PHE A 252 4.17 -23.35 -4.80
C PHE A 252 4.95 -23.88 -5.99
N ASP A 253 6.00 -23.19 -6.40
CA ASP A 253 6.94 -23.74 -7.40
C ASP A 253 7.89 -24.77 -6.77
N ASP A 254 8.76 -25.36 -7.60
CA ASP A 254 9.78 -26.33 -7.15
C ASP A 254 10.79 -25.74 -6.14
N GLU A 255 10.94 -24.41 -6.10
CA GLU A 255 11.79 -23.69 -5.14
C GLU A 255 11.05 -23.36 -3.83
N GLY A 256 9.77 -23.71 -3.72
CA GLY A 256 8.93 -23.44 -2.55
C GLY A 256 8.40 -22.02 -2.46
N ARG A 257 8.49 -21.21 -3.54
CA ARG A 257 7.93 -19.86 -3.60
C ARG A 257 6.46 -19.92 -3.99
N SER A 258 5.63 -19.14 -3.31
CA SER A 258 4.21 -19.08 -3.65
C SER A 258 3.96 -18.28 -4.93
N ILE A 259 2.91 -18.60 -5.68
CA ILE A 259 2.45 -17.78 -6.80
C ILE A 259 2.15 -16.35 -6.36
N HIS A 260 1.69 -16.14 -5.12
CA HIS A 260 1.53 -14.82 -4.51
C HIS A 260 2.83 -14.01 -4.55
N GLU A 261 3.92 -14.58 -4.04
CA GLU A 261 5.22 -13.93 -3.93
C GLU A 261 5.74 -13.46 -5.29
N LEU A 262 5.57 -14.29 -6.32
CA LEU A 262 6.08 -14.01 -7.66
C LEU A 262 5.24 -12.97 -8.43
N THR A 263 3.98 -12.79 -8.04
CA THR A 263 2.99 -12.06 -8.86
C THR A 263 2.42 -10.83 -8.19
N VAL A 264 2.58 -10.68 -6.86
CA VAL A 264 2.07 -9.52 -6.13
C VAL A 264 2.75 -8.25 -6.62
N VAL A 265 1.95 -7.23 -6.90
CA VAL A 265 2.40 -5.88 -7.19
C VAL A 265 1.97 -4.97 -6.05
N ASN A 266 2.95 -4.23 -5.52
CA ASN A 266 2.74 -3.14 -4.59
C ASN A 266 2.42 -1.88 -5.39
#